data_AF-A0A126P7N1-F1
#
_entry.id   AF-A0A126P7N1-F1
#
_cell.length_a   1.000
_cell.length_b   1.000
_cell.length_c   1.000
_cell.angle_alpha   90.00
_cell.angle_beta   90.00
_cell.angle_gamma   90.00
#
_symmetry.space_group_name_H-M   'P 1'
#
loop_
_entity.id
_entity.type
_entity.pdbx_description
1 polymer ?
#
loop_
_entity_poly.entity_id
_entity_poly.type
_entity_poly.pdbx_seq_one_letter_code
_entity_poly.pdbx_strand_id
1 'polypeptide(L)'
;MPSPLRKFEIPVKPHVQKYMLHHLGAAYKLSTLDPLGRHLRMLLQQPRVKKELDAYTARYTAKFALLVKGSLLLEKRFRSLSSKDVIDFNNFVEAVIKTEFHGFVAAGCEFGMSEYGAIQRFRAKYDFQDEDISFDTLKKSWQRHKQEPAAPGIGRKLVAICPPLRTHLAA
;
A
#
# COMPACT_ATOMS: atom_id res chain seq x y z
N MET A 1 15.92 24.73 -16.10
CA MET A 1 14.52 24.48 -16.51
C MET A 1 13.94 23.34 -15.68
N PRO A 2 12.86 23.52 -14.91
CA PRO A 2 12.23 22.42 -14.18
C PRO A 2 11.68 21.40 -15.17
N SER A 3 12.05 20.13 -15.02
CA SER A 3 11.56 19.06 -15.90
C SER A 3 10.05 18.90 -15.73
N PRO A 4 9.27 18.75 -16.83
CA PRO A 4 7.83 18.59 -16.75
C PRO A 4 7.47 17.32 -15.97
N LEU A 5 6.46 17.40 -15.12
CA LEU A 5 5.89 16.24 -14.42
C LEU A 5 4.76 15.66 -15.27
N ARG A 6 4.75 14.34 -15.47
CA ARG A 6 3.62 13.63 -16.09
C ARG A 6 2.83 12.87 -15.04
N LYS A 7 1.51 12.94 -15.15
CA LYS A 7 0.57 12.20 -14.31
C LYS A 7 0.36 10.80 -14.89
N PHE A 8 0.45 9.77 -14.05
CA PHE A 8 0.03 8.41 -14.36
C PHE A 8 -1.03 7.99 -13.34
N GLU A 9 -2.03 7.25 -13.78
CA GLU A 9 -3.10 6.73 -12.93
C GLU A 9 -3.01 5.21 -12.89
N ILE A 10 -3.01 4.65 -11.68
CA ILE A 10 -2.95 3.20 -11.46
C ILE A 10 -4.29 2.77 -10.87
N PRO A 11 -5.00 1.79 -11.47
CA PRO A 11 -6.18 1.19 -10.87
C PRO A 11 -5.80 0.48 -9.56
N VAL A 12 -6.50 0.78 -8.48
CA VAL A 12 -6.23 0.19 -7.17
C VAL A 12 -7.54 -0.17 -6.47
N LYS A 13 -7.46 -1.04 -5.47
CA LYS A 13 -8.57 -1.31 -4.56
C LYS A 13 -8.85 -0.06 -3.69
N PRO A 14 -10.11 0.18 -3.24
CA PRO A 14 -10.45 1.37 -2.45
C PRO A 14 -9.64 1.55 -1.17
N HIS A 15 -9.48 0.51 -0.34
CA HIS A 15 -8.67 0.57 0.89
C HIS A 15 -7.18 0.80 0.60
N VAL A 16 -6.67 0.26 -0.51
CA VAL A 16 -5.29 0.51 -0.97
C VAL A 16 -5.12 1.98 -1.33
N GLN A 17 -6.09 2.57 -2.04
CA GLN A 17 -6.06 3.99 -2.38
C GLN A 17 -6.03 4.86 -1.12
N LYS A 18 -6.93 4.62 -0.17
CA LYS A 18 -6.99 5.37 1.10
C LYS A 18 -5.70 5.27 1.89
N TYR A 19 -5.13 4.07 2.00
CA TYR A 19 -3.83 3.86 2.62
C TYR A 19 -2.72 4.67 1.93
N MET A 20 -2.63 4.57 0.60
CA MET A 20 -1.62 5.30 -0.16
C MET A 20 -1.79 6.81 -0.07
N LEU A 21 -3.02 7.34 -0.12
CA LEU A 21 -3.31 8.76 0.03
C LEU A 21 -2.91 9.26 1.43
N HIS A 22 -3.17 8.47 2.47
CA HIS A 22 -2.77 8.81 3.84
C HIS A 22 -1.24 8.88 4.00
N HIS A 23 -0.49 7.93 3.43
CA HIS A 23 0.97 7.85 3.62
C HIS A 23 1.79 8.68 2.61
N LEU A 24 1.31 8.83 1.38
CA LEU A 24 2.06 9.44 0.27
C LEU A 24 1.46 10.76 -0.23
N GLY A 25 0.20 11.05 0.12
CA GLY A 25 -0.56 12.19 -0.37
C GLY A 25 -1.13 12.01 -1.78
N ALA A 26 -1.98 12.95 -2.20
CA ALA A 26 -2.68 12.92 -3.49
C ALA A 26 -1.76 13.17 -4.71
N ALA A 27 -0.61 13.81 -4.50
CA ALA A 27 0.33 14.22 -5.54
C ALA A 27 1.68 13.52 -5.39
N TYR A 28 1.66 12.20 -5.12
CA TYR A 28 2.87 11.43 -4.87
C TYR A 28 3.82 11.49 -6.07
N LYS A 29 5.04 11.98 -5.81
CA LYS A 29 6.12 12.00 -6.80
C LYS A 29 6.89 10.68 -6.70
N LEU A 30 6.99 9.96 -7.81
CA LEU A 30 7.68 8.68 -7.86
C LEU A 30 9.10 8.84 -7.33
N SER A 31 9.38 8.20 -6.20
CA SER A 31 10.66 8.30 -5.49
C SER A 31 11.36 6.93 -5.48
N THR A 32 12.69 6.96 -5.40
CA THR A 32 13.53 5.77 -5.29
C THR A 32 13.91 5.45 -3.85
N LEU A 33 13.55 6.32 -2.91
CA LEU A 33 13.93 6.19 -1.50
C LEU A 33 12.91 5.35 -0.73
N ASP A 34 11.63 5.46 -1.07
CA ASP A 34 10.58 4.72 -0.40
C ASP A 34 10.33 3.34 -1.04
N PRO A 35 9.95 2.32 -0.25
CA PRO A 35 9.70 0.97 -0.76
C PRO A 35 8.60 0.91 -1.84
N LEU A 36 7.54 1.70 -1.67
CA LEU A 36 6.41 1.74 -2.60
C LEU A 36 6.84 2.26 -3.99
N GLY A 37 7.59 3.36 -4.02
CA GLY A 37 8.14 3.96 -5.22
C GLY A 37 9.18 3.08 -5.91
N ARG A 38 10.02 2.38 -5.14
CA ARG A 38 10.95 1.37 -5.70
C ARG A 38 10.18 0.23 -6.37
N HIS A 39 9.16 -0.31 -5.71
CA HIS A 39 8.36 -1.39 -6.26
C HIS A 39 7.57 -0.94 -7.50
N LEU A 40 6.92 0.22 -7.45
CA LEU A 40 6.25 0.82 -8.62
C LEU A 40 7.20 1.05 -9.79
N ARG A 41 8.40 1.57 -9.53
CA ARG A 41 9.40 1.78 -10.58
C ARG A 41 9.84 0.47 -11.22
N MET A 42 10.01 -0.60 -10.43
CA MET A 42 10.32 -1.92 -10.96
C MET A 42 9.22 -2.39 -11.91
N LEU A 43 7.95 -2.28 -11.50
CA LEU A 43 6.80 -2.68 -12.33
C LEU A 43 6.68 -1.85 -13.61
N LEU A 44 6.87 -0.53 -13.53
CA LEU A 44 6.81 0.37 -14.70
C LEU A 44 7.91 0.12 -15.75
N GLN A 45 8.99 -0.59 -15.38
CA GLN A 45 10.10 -0.93 -16.27
C GLN A 45 9.96 -2.30 -16.93
N GLN A 46 9.03 -3.14 -16.48
CA GLN A 46 8.90 -4.48 -17.02
C GLN A 46 8.29 -4.49 -18.43
N PRO A 47 8.76 -5.38 -19.33
CA PRO A 47 8.15 -5.57 -20.64
C PRO A 47 6.74 -6.14 -20.50
N ARG A 48 5.81 -5.68 -21.36
CA ARG A 48 4.41 -6.12 -21.33
C ARG A 48 4.31 -7.62 -21.59
N VAL A 49 3.63 -8.36 -20.71
CA VAL A 49 3.30 -9.76 -20.92
C VAL A 49 1.80 -9.95 -20.66
N LYS A 50 1.08 -10.31 -21.74
CA LYS A 50 -0.31 -10.83 -21.82
C LYS A 50 -1.46 -9.87 -21.44
N LYS A 51 -2.55 -9.94 -22.21
CA LYS A 51 -3.82 -9.18 -22.05
C LYS A 51 -4.92 -9.96 -21.30
N GLU A 52 -4.62 -11.17 -20.84
CA GLU A 52 -5.63 -12.12 -20.33
C GLU A 52 -6.30 -11.67 -19.01
N LEU A 53 -5.72 -10.71 -18.29
CA LEU A 53 -6.19 -10.25 -16.97
C LEU A 53 -6.91 -8.89 -16.99
N ASP A 54 -7.12 -8.29 -18.16
CA ASP A 54 -7.69 -6.93 -18.29
C ASP A 54 -9.13 -6.84 -17.76
N ALA A 55 -9.89 -7.94 -17.83
CA ALA A 55 -11.25 -8.00 -17.27
C ALA A 55 -11.28 -7.97 -15.73
N TYR A 56 -10.23 -8.42 -15.06
CA TYR A 56 -10.17 -8.47 -13.60
C TYR A 56 -9.82 -7.09 -13.02
N THR A 57 -8.84 -6.41 -13.61
CA THR A 57 -8.43 -5.06 -13.21
C THR A 57 -9.46 -4.00 -13.53
N ALA A 58 -10.36 -4.24 -14.50
CA ALA A 58 -11.51 -3.39 -14.76
C ALA A 58 -12.48 -3.25 -13.56
N ARG A 59 -12.43 -4.16 -12.59
CA ARG A 59 -13.23 -4.08 -11.35
C ARG A 59 -12.69 -3.07 -10.34
N TYR A 60 -11.46 -2.60 -10.52
CA TYR A 60 -10.86 -1.60 -9.63
C TYR A 60 -11.44 -0.22 -9.96
N THR A 61 -12.36 0.23 -9.12
CA THR A 61 -13.06 1.52 -9.27
C THR A 61 -12.18 2.71 -8.88
N ALA A 62 -11.26 2.50 -7.93
CA ALA A 62 -10.36 3.54 -7.44
C ALA A 62 -9.11 3.67 -8.30
N LYS A 63 -8.57 4.89 -8.38
CA LYS A 63 -7.33 5.21 -9.10
C LYS A 63 -6.38 6.00 -8.22
N PHE A 64 -5.13 5.58 -8.17
CA PHE A 64 -4.07 6.32 -7.50
C PHE A 64 -3.23 7.09 -8.53
N ALA A 65 -3.11 8.41 -8.33
CA ALA A 65 -2.34 9.29 -9.20
C ALA A 65 -0.89 9.40 -8.73
N LEU A 66 0.05 9.21 -9.65
CA LEU A 66 1.47 9.44 -9.41
C LEU A 66 2.05 10.43 -10.40
N LEU A 67 3.05 11.18 -9.95
CA LEU A 67 3.77 12.18 -10.73
C LEU A 67 5.17 11.65 -11.04
N VAL A 68 5.49 11.56 -12.33
CA VAL A 68 6.80 11.12 -12.82
C VAL A 68 7.52 12.29 -13.47
N LYS A 69 8.80 12.48 -13.14
CA LYS A 69 9.66 13.44 -13.86
C LYS A 69 9.86 13.01 -15.30
N GLY A 70 9.69 13.93 -16.25
CA GLY A 70 9.79 13.66 -17.68
C GLY A 70 11.14 13.06 -18.11
N SER A 71 12.24 13.42 -17.44
CA SER A 71 13.57 12.83 -17.69
C SER A 71 13.58 11.32 -17.46
N LEU A 72 12.88 10.83 -16.43
CA LEU A 72 12.79 9.40 -16.14
C LEU A 72 12.02 8.62 -17.20
N LEU A 73 11.08 9.26 -17.90
CA LEU A 73 10.32 8.60 -18.96
C LEU A 73 11.18 8.29 -20.19
N LEU A 74 12.01 9.24 -20.58
CA LEU A 74 12.90 9.12 -21.73
C LEU A 74 14.04 8.14 -21.44
N GLU A 75 14.65 8.25 -20.26
CA GLU A 75 15.81 7.43 -19.88
C GLU A 75 15.45 5.98 -19.57
N LYS A 76 14.31 5.74 -18.90
CA LYS A 76 14.00 4.44 -18.28
C LYS A 76 12.91 3.64 -18.98
N ARG A 77 12.45 4.11 -20.15
CA ARG A 77 11.40 3.46 -20.96
C ARG A 77 10.19 3.03 -20.13
N PHE A 78 9.72 3.88 -19.21
CA PHE A 78 8.53 3.56 -18.43
C PHE A 78 7.37 3.29 -19.37
N ARG A 79 6.78 2.10 -19.24
CA ARG A 79 5.62 1.66 -20.02
C ARG A 79 4.37 1.72 -19.14
N SER A 80 3.20 1.61 -19.76
CA SER A 80 1.97 1.39 -18.99
C SER A 80 2.06 0.05 -18.26
N LEU A 81 1.53 0.01 -17.04
CA LEU A 81 1.40 -1.22 -16.26
C LEU A 81 0.52 -2.23 -17.01
N SER A 82 0.91 -3.50 -16.98
CA SER A 82 0.02 -4.60 -17.36
C SER A 82 -0.99 -4.89 -16.24
N SER A 83 -2.05 -5.63 -16.56
CA SER A 83 -3.02 -6.03 -15.55
C SER A 83 -2.41 -6.91 -14.44
N LYS A 84 -1.42 -7.73 -14.79
CA LYS A 84 -0.63 -8.49 -13.81
C LYS A 84 0.14 -7.56 -12.87
N ASP A 85 0.81 -6.55 -13.40
CA ASP A 85 1.57 -5.58 -12.58
C ASP A 85 0.66 -4.82 -11.61
N VAL A 86 -0.54 -4.46 -12.07
CA VAL A 86 -1.54 -3.80 -11.23
C VAL A 86 -1.99 -4.72 -10.09
N ILE A 87 -2.24 -6.00 -10.37
CA ILE A 87 -2.59 -7.00 -9.35
C ILE A 87 -1.44 -7.19 -8.37
N ASP A 88 -0.21 -7.40 -8.86
CA ASP A 88 0.97 -7.60 -8.05
C ASP A 88 1.24 -6.38 -7.15
N PHE A 89 1.05 -5.16 -7.69
CA PHE A 89 1.12 -3.92 -6.91
C PHE A 89 0.09 -3.85 -5.79
N ASN A 90 -1.18 -4.13 -6.09
CA ASN A 90 -2.24 -4.12 -5.08
C ASN A 90 -1.98 -5.16 -3.98
N ASN A 91 -1.55 -6.37 -4.35
CA ASN A 91 -1.22 -7.43 -3.40
C ASN A 91 -0.03 -7.04 -2.52
N PHE A 92 0.98 -6.38 -3.09
CA PHE A 92 2.12 -5.86 -2.33
C PHE A 92 1.67 -4.83 -1.29
N VAL A 93 0.89 -3.83 -1.68
CA VAL A 93 0.40 -2.81 -0.73
C VAL A 93 -0.53 -3.44 0.32
N GLU A 94 -1.38 -4.39 -0.07
CA GLU A 94 -2.21 -5.14 0.89
C GLU A 94 -1.38 -5.93 1.90
N ALA A 95 -0.25 -6.50 1.50
CA ALA A 95 0.67 -7.16 2.43
C ALA A 95 1.24 -6.15 3.44
N VAL A 96 1.65 -4.97 2.98
CA VAL A 96 2.12 -3.88 3.87
C VAL A 96 1.03 -3.46 4.85
N ILE A 97 -0.20 -3.23 4.37
CA ILE A 97 -1.36 -2.89 5.21
C ILE A 97 -1.59 -3.97 6.27
N LYS A 98 -1.54 -5.25 5.88
CA LYS A 98 -1.74 -6.37 6.81
C LYS A 98 -0.66 -6.42 7.88
N THR A 99 0.62 -6.27 7.51
CA THR A 99 1.71 -6.25 8.48
C THR A 99 1.56 -5.09 9.47
N GLU A 100 1.22 -3.89 8.99
CA GLU A 100 0.96 -2.74 9.87
C GLU A 100 -0.27 -2.98 10.77
N PHE A 101 -1.34 -3.53 10.21
CA PHE A 101 -2.55 -3.90 10.94
C PHE A 101 -2.26 -4.88 12.07
N HIS A 102 -1.51 -5.95 11.81
CA HIS A 102 -1.15 -6.94 12.84
C HIS A 102 -0.30 -6.32 13.94
N GLY A 103 0.68 -5.49 13.59
CA GLY A 103 1.48 -4.75 14.56
C GLY A 103 0.64 -3.78 15.40
N PHE A 104 -0.28 -3.06 14.77
CA PHE A 104 -1.16 -2.10 15.44
C PHE A 104 -2.11 -2.78 16.43
N VAL A 105 -2.76 -3.88 16.02
CA VAL A 105 -3.67 -4.64 16.89
C VAL A 105 -2.90 -5.31 18.02
N ALA A 106 -1.73 -5.91 17.74
CA ALA A 106 -0.90 -6.52 18.76
C ALA A 106 -0.50 -5.51 19.85
N ALA A 107 0.02 -4.35 19.45
CA ALA A 107 0.38 -3.28 20.37
C ALA A 107 -0.84 -2.78 21.15
N GLY A 108 -1.98 -2.55 20.47
CA GLY A 108 -3.21 -2.14 21.14
C GLY A 108 -3.65 -3.11 22.24
N CYS A 109 -3.60 -4.42 21.96
CA CYS A 109 -3.92 -5.45 22.95
C CYS A 109 -2.93 -5.50 24.11
N GLU A 110 -1.63 -5.29 23.84
CA GLU A 110 -0.58 -5.22 24.87
C GLU A 110 -0.83 -4.07 25.86
N PHE A 111 -1.36 -2.95 25.37
CA PHE A 111 -1.78 -1.80 26.20
C PHE A 111 -3.23 -1.91 26.72
N GLY A 112 -3.81 -3.11 26.76
CA GLY A 112 -5.11 -3.38 27.38
C GLY A 112 -6.34 -3.02 26.53
N MET A 113 -6.17 -2.67 25.25
CA MET A 113 -7.29 -2.46 24.35
C MET A 113 -7.93 -3.79 23.94
N SER A 114 -9.26 -3.83 23.84
CA SER A 114 -9.94 -4.98 23.25
C SER A 114 -9.58 -5.14 21.77
N GLU A 115 -9.55 -6.37 21.26
CA GLU A 115 -9.29 -6.64 19.84
C GLU A 115 -10.26 -5.86 18.93
N TYR A 116 -11.55 -5.82 19.32
CA TYR A 116 -12.57 -5.03 18.63
C TYR A 116 -12.20 -3.55 18.58
N GLY A 117 -11.84 -2.96 19.72
CA GLY A 117 -11.43 -1.55 19.80
C GLY A 117 -10.19 -1.24 18.97
N ALA A 118 -9.20 -2.12 18.98
CA ALA A 118 -7.97 -1.95 18.22
C ALA A 118 -8.23 -2.01 16.70
N ILE A 119 -9.05 -2.95 16.25
CA ILE A 119 -9.45 -3.07 14.84
C ILE A 119 -10.23 -1.82 14.40
N GLN A 120 -11.19 -1.35 15.22
CA GLN A 120 -11.96 -0.15 14.90
C GLN A 120 -11.08 1.10 14.84
N ARG A 121 -10.14 1.26 15.77
CA ARG A 121 -9.17 2.38 15.71
C ARG A 121 -8.28 2.31 14.47
N PHE A 122 -7.86 1.12 14.06
CA PHE A 122 -7.09 0.97 12.83
C PHE A 122 -7.91 1.40 11.61
N ARG A 123 -9.18 1.00 11.53
CA ARG A 123 -10.08 1.44 10.46
C ARG A 123 -10.26 2.95 10.46
N ALA A 124 -10.51 3.53 11.63
CA ALA A 124 -10.69 4.97 11.79
C ALA A 124 -9.43 5.75 11.38
N LYS A 125 -8.23 5.23 11.66
CA LYS A 125 -6.94 5.84 11.29
C LYS A 125 -6.83 6.09 9.77
N TYR A 126 -7.40 5.21 8.95
CA TYR A 126 -7.35 5.29 7.49
C TYR A 126 -8.69 5.62 6.83
N ASP A 127 -9.70 5.93 7.64
CA ASP A 127 -11.08 6.12 7.18
C ASP A 127 -11.59 4.92 6.34
N PHE A 128 -11.31 3.68 6.78
CA PHE A 128 -11.78 2.47 6.10
C PHE A 128 -13.26 2.20 6.40
N GLN A 129 -14.09 2.34 5.37
CA GLN A 129 -15.50 2.01 5.40
C GLN A 129 -15.72 0.51 5.18
N ASP A 130 -16.92 0.02 5.47
CA ASP A 130 -17.22 -1.42 5.38
C ASP A 130 -17.14 -1.92 3.93
N GLU A 131 -17.43 -1.05 2.97
CA GLU A 131 -17.33 -1.28 1.54
C GLU A 131 -15.88 -1.38 1.06
N ASP A 132 -14.94 -0.74 1.75
CA ASP A 132 -13.51 -0.79 1.43
C ASP A 132 -12.90 -2.11 1.95
N ILE A 133 -13.04 -2.33 3.26
CA ILE A 133 -12.58 -3.52 3.96
C ILE A 133 -13.40 -3.75 5.23
N SER A 134 -14.28 -4.75 5.17
CA SER A 134 -15.16 -5.09 6.29
C SER A 134 -14.41 -5.44 7.58
N PHE A 135 -15.02 -5.13 8.72
CA PHE A 135 -14.52 -5.52 10.04
C PHE A 135 -14.26 -7.03 10.13
N ASP A 136 -15.18 -7.86 9.62
CA ASP A 136 -15.05 -9.32 9.67
C ASP A 136 -13.83 -9.83 8.91
N THR A 137 -13.47 -9.17 7.80
CA THR A 137 -12.29 -9.52 7.02
C THR A 137 -11.00 -9.25 7.82
N LEU A 138 -10.93 -8.10 8.49
CA LEU A 138 -9.82 -7.74 9.38
C LEU A 138 -9.75 -8.69 10.59
N LYS A 139 -10.87 -8.96 11.24
CA LYS A 139 -10.97 -9.91 12.36
C LYS A 139 -10.47 -11.30 11.98
N LYS A 140 -10.91 -11.84 10.84
CA LYS A 140 -10.43 -13.13 10.32
C LYS A 140 -8.93 -13.08 9.97
N SER A 141 -8.44 -11.96 9.45
CA SER A 141 -7.00 -11.80 9.21
C SER A 141 -6.19 -11.84 10.51
N TRP A 142 -6.69 -11.19 11.58
CA TRP A 142 -6.04 -11.20 12.89
C TRP A 142 -6.07 -12.59 13.54
N GLN A 143 -7.20 -13.28 13.48
CA GLN A 143 -7.33 -14.65 13.99
C GLN A 143 -6.34 -15.61 13.34
N ARG A 144 -6.16 -15.52 12.01
CA ARG A 144 -5.15 -16.33 11.29
C ARG A 144 -3.73 -15.99 11.74
N HIS A 145 -3.41 -14.71 11.88
CA HIS A 145 -2.10 -14.27 12.36
C HIS A 145 -1.79 -14.78 13.78
N LYS A 146 -2.78 -14.85 14.68
CA LYS A 146 -2.59 -15.43 16.04
C LYS A 146 -2.27 -16.92 16.02
N GLN A 147 -2.77 -17.66 15.03
CA GLN A 147 -2.57 -19.09 14.89
C GLN A 147 -1.26 -19.44 14.19
N GLU A 148 -0.63 -18.47 13.53
CA GLU A 148 0.66 -18.67 12.87
C GLU A 148 1.73 -18.85 13.96
N PRO A 149 2.35 -20.04 14.07
CA PRO A 149 3.37 -20.28 15.08
C PRO A 149 4.51 -19.29 14.85
N ALA A 150 4.90 -18.57 15.90
CA ALA A 150 6.09 -17.74 15.85
C ALA A 150 7.25 -18.65 15.43
N ALA A 151 7.80 -18.41 14.23
CA ALA A 151 8.89 -19.23 13.70
C ALA A 151 9.98 -19.36 14.78
N PRO A 152 10.39 -20.59 15.15
CA PRO A 152 11.35 -20.77 16.23
C PRO A 152 12.69 -20.16 15.82
N GLY A 153 13.12 -19.10 16.52
CA GLY A 153 14.48 -18.57 16.41
C GLY A 153 14.65 -17.12 15.96
N ILE A 154 13.58 -16.41 15.59
CA ILE A 154 13.67 -14.96 15.34
C ILE A 154 12.70 -14.28 16.31
N GLY A 155 13.21 -13.88 17.48
CA GLY A 155 12.45 -13.04 18.41
C GLY A 155 11.79 -11.92 17.62
N ARG A 156 10.49 -11.68 17.86
CA ARG A 156 9.62 -10.75 17.13
C ARG A 156 10.29 -9.37 17.01
N LYS A 157 11.20 -9.20 16.05
CA LYS A 157 11.64 -7.89 15.60
C LYS A 157 10.43 -7.35 14.88
N LEU A 158 9.64 -6.55 15.58
CA LEU A 158 8.76 -5.57 14.97
C LEU A 158 9.65 -4.78 14.01
N VAL A 159 9.74 -5.21 12.76
CA VAL A 159 10.37 -4.43 11.72
C VAL A 159 9.45 -3.25 11.59
N ALA A 160 9.86 -2.10 12.14
CA ALA A 160 9.26 -0.83 11.84
C ALA A 160 9.46 -0.59 10.33
N ILE A 161 8.55 -1.11 9.52
CA ILE A 161 8.55 -0.90 8.05
C ILE A 161 8.24 0.59 7.74
N CYS A 162 7.80 1.37 8.73
CA CYS A 162 7.70 2.82 8.63
C CYS A 162 8.88 3.51 9.33
N PRO A 163 9.82 4.14 8.61
CA PRO A 163 10.53 5.29 9.19
C PRO A 163 9.49 6.33 9.62
N PRO A 164 9.71 7.10 10.70
CA PRO A 164 8.79 8.14 11.12
C PRO A 164 8.56 9.08 9.93
N LEU A 165 7.30 9.17 9.49
CA LEU A 165 6.89 10.17 8.51
C LEU A 165 7.24 11.53 9.12
N ARG A 166 8.12 12.27 8.44
CA ARG A 166 8.47 13.64 8.80
C ARG A 166 7.16 14.41 8.99
N THR A 167 6.86 14.79 10.22
CA THR A 167 5.94 15.88 10.50
C THR A 167 6.51 17.11 9.80
N HIS A 168 5.89 17.50 8.69
CA HIS A 168 6.06 18.86 8.18
C HIS A 168 5.38 19.78 9.20
N LEU A 169 6.12 20.14 10.24
CA LEU A 169 5.87 21.35 11.01
C LEU A 169 6.14 22.50 10.03
N ALA A 170 5.06 23.02 9.44
CA ALA A 170 5.07 24.34 8.86
C ALA A 170 5.29 25.35 10.00
N ALA A 171 6.24 26.24 9.78
CA ALA A 171 6.53 27.40 10.61
C ALA A 171 5.35 28.38 10.64
#